data_AF-A0ABD5JBQ0-F1
#
_entry.id   AF-A0ABD5JBQ0-F1
#
_cell.length_a   1.000
_cell.length_b   1.000
_cell.length_c   1.000
_cell.angle_alpha   90.00
_cell.angle_beta   90.00
_cell.angle_gamma   90.00
#
_symmetry.space_group_name_H-M   'P 1'
#
loop_
_entity.id
_entity.type
_entity.pdbx_description
1 polymer ?
#
loop_
_entity_poly.entity_id
_entity_poly.type
_entity_poly.pdbx_seq_one_letter_code
_entity_poly.pdbx_strand_id
1 'polypeptide(L)' 'MSTPSDIADPAAAAAATLVRVEKGHADAEELAAVTAVLLARAAAGTHRPTDSTRPGRSAARWRRLERRPAFSAPHSWQG' A
#
# COMPACT_ATOMS: atom_id res chain seq x y z
N MET A 1 44.95 -3.11 6.89
CA MET A 1 44.22 -3.72 5.76
C MET A 1 42.77 -3.92 6.21
N SER A 2 41.98 -2.85 6.21
CA SER A 2 40.60 -2.88 6.72
C SER A 2 39.64 -2.84 5.56
N THR A 3 38.84 -3.88 5.38
CA THR A 3 37.69 -3.89 4.48
C THR A 3 36.49 -3.28 5.21
N PRO A 4 35.85 -2.22 4.70
CA PRO A 4 34.52 -1.85 5.18
C PRO A 4 33.51 -2.69 4.39
N SER A 5 33.13 -3.85 4.92
CA SER A 5 32.09 -4.70 4.32
C SER A 5 30.79 -4.71 5.13
N ASP A 6 30.58 -3.70 5.98
CA ASP A 6 29.44 -3.69 6.90
C ASP A 6 28.80 -2.31 7.07
N ILE A 7 28.60 -1.61 5.95
CA ILE A 7 27.49 -0.65 5.88
C ILE A 7 26.53 -1.24 4.87
N ALA A 8 25.75 -2.24 5.30
CA ALA A 8 24.49 -2.49 4.65
C ALA A 8 23.68 -1.19 4.75
N ASP A 9 23.28 -0.65 3.60
CA ASP A 9 22.38 0.50 3.56
C ASP A 9 21.12 0.12 4.35
N PRO A 10 20.75 0.84 5.43
CA PRO A 10 19.54 0.54 6.19
C PRO A 10 18.28 0.61 5.31
N ALA A 11 18.33 1.33 4.17
CA ALA A 11 17.26 1.31 3.17
C ALA A 11 17.17 -0.03 2.41
N ALA A 12 18.31 -0.70 2.16
CA ALA A 12 18.35 -2.02 1.54
C ALA A 12 17.90 -3.13 2.51
N ALA A 13 18.19 -3.00 3.81
CA ALA A 13 17.68 -3.90 4.84
C ALA A 13 16.17 -3.71 5.08
N ALA A 14 15.66 -2.47 5.01
CA ALA A 14 14.21 -2.20 5.03
C ALA A 14 13.49 -2.75 3.79
N ALA A 15 14.18 -2.88 2.65
CA ALA A 15 13.64 -3.52 1.45
C ALA A 15 13.49 -5.04 1.59
N ALA A 16 14.11 -5.68 2.58
CA ALA A 16 14.07 -7.14 2.75
C ALA A 16 12.66 -7.68 3.09
N THR A 17 11.75 -6.84 3.60
CA THR A 17 10.36 -7.22 3.86
C THR A 17 9.38 -6.16 3.36
N LEU A 18 9.04 -6.23 2.07
CA LEU A 18 8.07 -5.31 1.43
C LEU A 18 6.63 -5.52 1.92
N VAL A 19 6.30 -6.73 2.39
CA VAL A 19 4.95 -7.11 2.85
C VAL A 19 5.08 -7.92 4.13
N ARG A 20 4.35 -7.51 5.18
CA ARG A 20 4.25 -8.25 6.45
C ARG A 20 2.89 -8.94 6.53
N VAL A 21 2.90 -10.23 6.87
CA VAL A 21 1.68 -11.01 7.11
C VAL A 21 1.39 -11.03 8.62
N GLU A 22 0.27 -10.43 9.04
CA GLU A 22 -0.10 -10.36 10.46
C GLU A 22 -0.71 -11.66 10.99
N LYS A 23 -1.36 -12.43 10.11
CA LYS A 23 -2.06 -13.68 10.47
C LYS A 23 -2.05 -14.65 9.29
N GLY A 24 -1.81 -15.92 9.58
CA GLY A 24 -1.72 -16.97 8.56
C GLY A 24 -0.38 -16.97 7.82
N HIS A 25 -0.32 -17.68 6.71
CA HIS A 25 0.80 -17.70 5.78
C HIS A 25 0.27 -17.37 4.39
N ALA A 26 1.01 -16.55 3.64
CA ALA A 26 0.70 -16.27 2.25
C ALA A 26 1.58 -17.14 1.37
N ASP A 27 0.99 -17.86 0.43
CA ASP A 27 1.76 -18.62 -0.54
C ASP A 27 2.40 -17.70 -1.59
N ALA A 28 3.21 -18.29 -2.48
CA ALA A 28 3.91 -17.53 -3.52
C ALA A 28 2.95 -16.88 -4.53
N GLU A 29 1.80 -17.50 -4.81
CA GLU A 29 0.82 -16.99 -5.77
C GLU A 29 0.09 -15.76 -5.19
N GLU A 30 -0.30 -15.83 -3.92
CA GLU A 30 -0.92 -14.74 -3.18
C GLU A 30 0.03 -13.53 -3.07
N LEU A 31 1.30 -13.76 -2.74
CA LEU A 31 2.32 -12.70 -2.72
C LEU A 31 2.55 -12.08 -4.10
N ALA A 32 2.57 -12.89 -5.16
CA ALA A 32 2.69 -12.41 -6.52
C ALA A 32 1.49 -11.55 -6.93
N ALA A 33 0.27 -11.97 -6.56
CA ALA A 33 -0.96 -11.21 -6.84
C ALA A 33 -0.94 -9.83 -6.15
N VAL A 34 -0.59 -9.78 -4.85
CA VAL A 34 -0.47 -8.51 -4.12
C VAL A 34 0.57 -7.60 -4.76
N THR A 35 1.73 -8.15 -5.11
CA THR A 35 2.81 -7.40 -5.78
C THR A 35 2.37 -6.85 -7.14
N ALA A 36 1.70 -7.67 -7.95
CA ALA A 36 1.18 -7.26 -9.26
C ALA A 36 0.18 -6.10 -9.14
N VAL A 37 -0.72 -6.15 -8.14
CA VAL A 37 -1.65 -5.05 -7.87
C VAL A 37 -0.90 -3.78 -7.47
N LEU A 38 0.09 -3.86 -6.57
CA LEU A 38 0.88 -2.71 -6.15
C LEU A 38 1.62 -2.07 -7.33
N LEU A 39 2.25 -2.88 -8.18
CA LEU A 39 2.93 -2.40 -9.40
C LEU A 39 1.96 -1.76 -10.39
N ALA A 40 0.80 -2.37 -10.63
CA ALA A 40 -0.23 -1.80 -11.50
C ALA A 40 -0.73 -0.44 -10.99
N ARG A 41 -0.90 -0.28 -9.67
CA ARG A 41 -1.29 1.01 -9.07
C ARG A 41 -0.19 2.06 -9.16
N ALA A 42 1.07 1.67 -8.97
CA ALA A 42 2.20 2.57 -9.14
C ALA A 42 2.27 3.08 -10.59
N ALA A 43 2.14 2.18 -11.57
CA ALA A 43 2.12 2.50 -13.00
C ALA A 43 0.90 3.37 -13.40
N ALA A 44 -0.28 3.14 -12.82
CA ALA A 44 -1.45 3.98 -13.06
C ALA A 44 -1.28 5.41 -12.53
N GLY A 45 -0.45 5.60 -11.51
CA GLY A 45 -0.13 6.91 -10.93
C GLY A 45 0.84 7.73 -11.79
N THR A 46 1.75 7.09 -12.52
CA THR A 46 2.76 7.75 -13.36
C THR A 46 2.19 8.22 -14.70
N HIS A 47 1.09 7.63 -15.17
CA HIS A 47 0.46 7.96 -16.46
C HIS A 47 -0.64 9.03 -16.37
N ARG A 48 -0.72 9.78 -15.26
CA ARG A 48 -1.71 10.87 -15.10
C ARG A 48 -1.34 12.02 -16.05
N PRO A 49 -2.17 12.36 -17.05
CA PRO A 49 -1.96 13.55 -17.85
C PRO A 49 -1.98 14.79 -16.93
N THR A 50 -1.05 15.70 -17.13
CA THR A 50 -0.93 16.96 -16.38
C THR A 50 -2.13 17.88 -16.58
N ASP A 51 -2.95 17.62 -17.60
CA ASP A 51 -4.21 18.33 -17.85
C ASP A 51 -5.42 17.47 -17.54
N SER A 52 -5.95 17.67 -16.34
CA SER A 52 -7.38 17.76 -16.12
C SER A 52 -7.59 18.21 -14.69
N THR A 53 -8.38 19.27 -14.53
CA THR A 53 -9.07 19.66 -13.30
C THR A 53 -9.96 18.52 -12.82
N ARG A 54 -9.36 17.40 -12.44
CA ARG A 54 -10.02 16.28 -11.82
C ARG A 54 -10.10 16.65 -10.34
N PRO A 55 -11.30 16.73 -9.74
CA PRO A 55 -11.41 16.99 -8.32
C PRO A 55 -10.45 16.04 -7.62
N GLY A 56 -9.55 16.64 -6.82
CA GLY A 56 -8.40 15.96 -6.24
C GLY A 56 -8.84 14.60 -5.76
N ARG A 57 -8.12 13.57 -6.23
CA ARG A 57 -8.26 12.17 -5.80
C ARG A 57 -8.68 12.23 -4.34
N SER A 58 -9.86 11.71 -4.02
CA SER A 58 -10.27 11.57 -2.63
C SER A 58 -9.25 10.61 -2.01
N ALA A 59 -8.09 11.13 -1.62
CA ALA A 59 -7.20 10.53 -0.64
C ALA A 59 -8.15 9.97 0.38
N ALA A 60 -8.14 8.64 0.56
CA ALA A 60 -9.15 7.92 1.32
C ALA A 60 -9.53 8.83 2.48
N ARG A 61 -10.70 9.49 2.38
CA ARG A 61 -11.02 10.59 3.29
C ARG A 61 -11.24 9.81 4.55
N TRP A 62 -10.21 9.72 5.39
CA TRP A 62 -10.25 9.08 6.70
C TRP A 62 -11.57 9.54 7.29
N ARG A 63 -12.53 8.61 7.25
CA ARG A 63 -13.92 9.04 7.20
C ARG A 63 -14.15 9.75 8.51
N ARG A 64 -14.70 10.95 8.44
CA ARG A 64 -15.07 11.70 9.64
C ARG A 64 -16.22 10.90 10.25
N LEU A 65 -15.88 10.04 11.19
CA LEU A 65 -16.80 9.09 11.81
C LEU A 65 -17.99 9.84 12.42
N GLU A 66 -17.74 11.07 12.90
CA GLU A 66 -18.73 12.06 13.39
C GLU A 66 -19.90 12.36 12.42
N ARG A 67 -19.72 12.17 11.10
CA ARG A 67 -20.72 12.50 10.06
C ARG A 67 -21.39 11.25 9.47
N ARG A 68 -21.12 10.07 10.01
CA ARG A 68 -21.76 8.81 9.61
C ARG A 68 -22.68 8.33 10.73
N PRO A 69 -23.72 7.53 10.43
CA PRO A 69 -24.45 6.81 11.47
C PRO A 69 -23.45 6.01 12.31
N ALA A 70 -23.55 6.10 13.65
CA ALA A 70 -22.63 5.44 14.58
C ALA A 70 -22.61 3.91 14.47
N PHE A 71 -23.51 3.34 13.67
CA PHE A 71 -23.64 1.91 13.45
C PHE A 71 -23.61 1.59 11.96
N SER A 72 -22.62 0.80 11.55
CA SER A 72 -22.63 0.06 10.29
C SER A 72 -22.90 -1.40 10.63
N ALA A 73 -23.74 -2.08 9.85
CA ALA A 73 -24.06 -3.47 10.12
C ALA A 73 -22.78 -4.33 10.08
N PRO A 74 -22.64 -5.35 10.96
CA PRO A 74 -21.40 -6.14 11.08
C PRO A 74 -20.92 -6.80 9.78
N HIS A 75 -21.82 -6.99 8.80
CA HIS A 75 -21.58 -7.63 7.52
C HIS A 75 -21.37 -6.64 6.36
N SER A 76 -21.36 -5.33 6.62
CA SER A 76 -21.08 -4.33 5.58
C SER A 76 -19.58 -4.06 5.51
N TRP A 77 -18.94 -4.46 4.42
CA TRP A 77 -17.55 -4.11 4.11
C TRP A 77 -17.42 -2.75 3.39
N GLN A 78 -18.54 -2.20 2.94
CA GLN A 78 -18.62 -0.85 2.35
C GLN A 78 -19.19 0.10 3.40
N GLY A 79 -18.31 0.50 4.31
CA GLY A 79 -18.44 1.76 5.01
C GLY A 79 -17.82 2.87 4.19
#